data_AF-K2BEB5-F1
#
_entry.id   AF-K2BEB5-F1
#
_cell.length_a   1.000
_cell.length_b   1.000
_cell.length_c   1.000
_cell.angle_alpha   90.00
_cell.angle_beta   90.00
_cell.angle_gamma   90.00
#
_symmetry.space_group_name_H-M   'P 1'
#
loop_
_entity.id
_entity.type
_entity.pdbx_description
1 polymer ?
#
loop_
_entity_poly.entity_id
_entity_poly.type
_entity_poly.pdbx_seq_one_letter_code
_entity_poly.pdbx_strand_id
1 'polypeptide(L)'
;MVVDIGGGTTEVAIISLSGIVYSASVRIGGDRFDESIVSYVRRNYGILIGESTAERIKHEIGCAYPANEVREMEVRGRNLAEGIPRSFTLNSNEILEALQEPLSGILGAVRAALEQAPPELAADIAERGMVLTGGGALLRNIDRLFMEETGLSVIIADEPLTCVARGGGKALEMVDTVGMDFLSRE
;
A
#
# COMPACT_ATOMS: atom_id res chain seq x y z
N MET A 1 -8.78 -10.84 -7.17
CA MET A 1 -7.53 -10.76 -6.39
C MET A 1 -7.66 -9.67 -5.34
N VAL A 2 -7.05 -9.82 -4.16
CA VAL A 2 -7.01 -8.77 -3.11
C VAL A 2 -5.56 -8.45 -2.75
N VAL A 3 -5.27 -7.18 -2.51
CA VAL A 3 -3.97 -6.67 -2.04
C VAL A 3 -4.24 -5.81 -0.81
N ASP A 4 -3.79 -6.24 0.36
CA ASP A 4 -3.93 -5.52 1.63
C ASP A 4 -2.59 -4.88 2.02
N ILE A 5 -2.53 -3.55 1.98
CA ILE A 5 -1.33 -2.77 2.30
C ILE A 5 -1.47 -2.20 3.71
N GLY A 6 -0.87 -2.88 4.68
CA GLY A 6 -0.84 -2.49 6.09
C GLY A 6 0.30 -1.53 6.44
N GLY A 7 0.58 -1.38 7.74
CA GLY A 7 1.74 -0.63 8.23
C GLY A 7 3.06 -1.38 7.96
N GLY A 8 3.19 -2.61 8.47
CA GLY A 8 4.43 -3.37 8.35
C GLY A 8 4.52 -4.32 7.14
N THR A 9 3.39 -4.72 6.56
CA THR A 9 3.34 -5.73 5.49
C THR A 9 2.34 -5.37 4.41
N THR A 10 2.55 -5.98 3.24
CA THR A 10 1.56 -6.08 2.19
C THR A 10 1.26 -7.55 1.95
N GLU A 11 -0.01 -7.92 2.05
CA GLU A 11 -0.51 -9.25 1.73
C GLU A 11 -1.15 -9.21 0.33
N VAL A 12 -0.82 -10.15 -0.54
CA VAL A 12 -1.55 -10.34 -1.80
C VAL A 12 -2.09 -11.75 -1.87
N ALA A 13 -3.37 -11.88 -2.20
CA ALA A 13 -4.05 -13.15 -2.23
C ALA A 13 -4.99 -13.30 -3.44
N ILE A 14 -5.02 -14.52 -3.97
CA ILE A 14 -6.01 -14.97 -4.95
C ILE A 14 -6.95 -15.91 -4.21
N ILE A 15 -8.23 -15.53 -4.14
CA ILE A 15 -9.26 -16.24 -3.39
C ILE A 15 -10.26 -16.81 -4.40
N SER A 16 -10.61 -18.08 -4.27
CA SER A 16 -11.64 -18.75 -5.06
C SER A 16 -12.30 -19.86 -4.23
N LEU A 17 -13.59 -20.12 -4.46
CA LEU A 17 -14.35 -21.19 -3.79
C LEU A 17 -14.17 -21.25 -2.26
N SER A 18 -14.17 -20.10 -1.59
CA SER A 18 -13.96 -19.95 -0.13
C SER A 18 -12.57 -20.36 0.37
N GLY A 19 -11.62 -20.64 -0.53
CA GLY A 19 -10.23 -20.95 -0.21
C GLY A 19 -9.25 -19.91 -0.77
N ILE A 20 -8.02 -19.96 -0.27
CA ILE A 20 -6.89 -19.19 -0.79
C ILE A 20 -6.14 -20.09 -1.78
N VAL A 21 -6.10 -19.66 -3.04
CA VAL A 21 -5.39 -20.36 -4.12
C VAL A 21 -3.91 -19.96 -4.15
N TYR A 22 -3.65 -18.68 -3.89
CA TYR A 22 -2.30 -18.14 -3.76
C TYR A 22 -2.29 -17.07 -2.67
N SER A 23 -1.22 -17.01 -1.89
CA SER A 23 -0.95 -15.91 -0.98
C SER A 23 0.55 -15.63 -0.89
N ALA A 24 0.91 -14.36 -0.85
CA ALA A 24 2.25 -13.91 -0.53
C ALA A 24 2.19 -12.70 0.42
N SER A 25 3.17 -12.65 1.32
CA SER A 25 3.38 -11.54 2.25
C SER A 25 4.75 -10.94 1.97
N VAL A 26 4.81 -9.62 1.79
CA VAL A 26 6.07 -8.88 1.77
C VAL A 26 6.13 -7.91 2.94
N ARG A 27 7.32 -7.77 3.55
CA ARG A 27 7.57 -6.86 4.69
C ARG A 27 7.78 -5.42 4.22
N ILE A 28 6.81 -4.93 3.45
CA ILE A 28 6.76 -3.60 2.88
C ILE A 28 5.32 -3.08 3.07
N GLY A 29 5.18 -1.95 3.75
CA GLY A 29 3.91 -1.29 4.00
C GLY A 29 4.13 0.19 4.33
N GLY A 30 3.19 0.80 5.03
CA GLY A 30 3.24 2.19 5.48
C GLY A 30 4.53 2.58 6.22
N ASP A 31 5.10 1.69 7.03
CA ASP A 31 6.31 1.97 7.81
C ASP A 31 7.52 2.15 6.88
N ARG A 32 7.61 1.34 5.81
CA ARG A 32 8.66 1.49 4.79
C ARG A 32 8.51 2.77 3.98
N PHE A 33 7.27 3.22 3.76
CA PHE A 33 7.04 4.52 3.11
C PHE A 33 7.60 5.67 3.96
N ASP A 34 7.39 5.62 5.27
CA ASP A 34 7.89 6.64 6.19
C ASP A 34 9.42 6.62 6.27
N GLU A 35 10.03 5.43 6.38
CA GLU A 35 11.50 5.26 6.34
C GLU A 35 12.12 5.83 5.05
N SER A 36 11.48 5.59 3.91
CA SER A 36 11.93 6.12 2.62
C SER A 36 11.86 7.65 2.58
N ILE A 37 10.80 8.26 3.12
CA ILE A 37 10.66 9.71 3.23
C ILE A 37 11.73 10.30 4.15
N VAL A 38 11.95 9.71 5.34
CA VAL A 38 13.03 10.13 6.25
C VAL A 38 14.39 10.07 5.54
N SER A 39 14.65 8.98 4.82
CA SER A 39 15.91 8.77 4.10
C SER A 39 16.10 9.77 2.96
N TYR A 40 15.03 10.08 2.22
CA TYR A 40 15.04 11.10 1.17
C TYR A 40 15.40 12.47 1.73
N VAL A 41 14.70 12.92 2.78
CA VAL A 41 14.93 14.22 3.41
C VAL A 41 16.36 14.32 3.95
N ARG A 42 16.85 13.25 4.58
CA ARG A 42 18.22 13.21 5.09
C ARG A 42 19.26 13.36 3.99
N ARG A 43 19.09 12.66 2.86
CA ARG A 43 20.04 12.67 1.74
C ARG A 43 20.04 13.98 0.97
N ASN A 44 18.85 14.52 0.66
CA ASN A 44 18.71 15.68 -0.22
C ASN A 44 18.81 17.03 0.50
N TYR A 45 18.40 17.10 1.78
CA TYR A 45 18.38 18.34 2.55
C TYR A 45 19.41 18.39 3.67
N GLY A 46 20.04 17.26 4.04
CA GLY A 46 20.90 17.19 5.22
C GLY A 46 20.14 17.45 6.52
N ILE A 47 18.84 17.14 6.54
CA ILE A 47 17.93 17.38 7.66
C ILE A 47 17.42 16.04 8.20
N LEU A 48 17.38 15.91 9.52
CA LEU A 48 16.76 14.78 10.22
C LEU A 48 15.32 15.14 10.62
N ILE A 49 14.37 14.28 10.26
CA ILE A 49 12.97 14.32 10.70
C ILE A 49 12.62 13.00 11.41
N GLY A 50 11.61 13.05 12.29
CA GLY A 50 11.08 11.86 12.94
C GLY A 50 10.01 11.16 12.08
N GLU A 51 9.70 9.92 12.46
CA GLU A 51 8.69 9.07 11.80
C GLU A 51 7.31 9.74 11.74
N SER A 52 6.82 10.33 12.83
CA SER A 52 5.53 11.06 12.84
C SER A 52 5.49 12.22 11.85
N THR A 53 6.62 12.87 11.58
CA THR A 53 6.71 13.93 10.58
C THR A 53 6.67 13.34 9.18
N ALA A 54 7.36 12.21 8.94
CA ALA A 54 7.33 11.49 7.67
C ALA A 54 5.93 10.96 7.35
N GLU A 55 5.24 10.38 8.34
CA GLU A 55 3.85 9.92 8.19
C GLU A 55 2.91 11.07 7.83
N ARG A 56 3.07 12.23 8.48
CA ARG A 56 2.28 13.43 8.12
C ARG A 56 2.56 13.89 6.68
N ILE A 57 3.83 13.90 6.25
CA ILE A 57 4.21 14.21 4.87
C ILE A 57 3.56 13.22 3.88
N LYS A 58 3.61 11.91 4.19
CA LYS A 58 2.97 10.83 3.42
C LYS A 58 1.48 11.09 3.24
N HIS A 59 0.77 11.48 4.29
CA HIS A 59 -0.67 11.76 4.22
C HIS A 59 -1.01 13.06 3.49
N GLU A 60 -0.26 14.14 3.71
CA GLU A 60 -0.62 15.47 3.16
C GLU A 60 -0.24 15.62 1.68
N ILE A 61 0.98 15.18 1.32
CA ILE A 61 1.55 15.41 -0.02
C ILE A 61 2.04 14.14 -0.73
N GLY A 62 1.94 12.96 -0.09
CA GLY A 62 2.31 11.68 -0.71
C GLY A 62 1.48 11.37 -1.97
N CYS A 63 2.14 10.72 -2.93
CA CYS A 63 1.55 10.33 -4.19
C CYS A 63 2.30 9.12 -4.76
N ALA A 64 1.58 8.11 -5.23
CA ALA A 64 2.16 6.89 -5.80
C ALA A 64 2.41 6.99 -7.31
N TYR A 65 1.75 7.95 -7.99
CA TYR A 65 1.84 8.11 -9.43
C TYR A 65 1.88 9.61 -9.81
N PRO A 66 2.56 10.01 -10.91
CA PRO A 66 2.59 11.39 -11.37
C PRO A 66 1.19 12.04 -11.42
N ALA A 67 1.08 13.23 -10.83
CA ALA A 67 -0.15 14.02 -10.77
C ALA A 67 0.08 15.38 -11.43
N ASN A 68 -0.98 15.95 -12.02
CA ASN A 68 -0.90 17.29 -12.64
C ASN A 68 -0.76 18.41 -11.59
N GLU A 69 -1.30 18.19 -10.39
CA GLU A 69 -1.24 19.15 -9.28
C GLU A 69 -0.07 18.78 -8.36
N VAL A 70 0.90 19.68 -8.28
CA VAL A 70 1.98 19.60 -7.30
C VAL A 70 1.49 20.15 -5.98
N ARG A 71 1.58 19.34 -4.91
CA ARG A 71 1.28 19.79 -3.54
C ARG A 71 2.57 20.07 -2.80
N GLU A 72 2.54 21.05 -1.91
CA GLU A 72 3.70 21.45 -1.12
C GLU A 72 3.36 21.50 0.37
N MET A 73 4.37 21.28 1.21
CA MET A 73 4.25 21.32 2.66
C MET A 73 5.54 21.89 3.27
N GLU A 74 5.40 22.83 4.21
CA GLU A 74 6.54 23.26 5.03
C GLU A 74 6.81 22.22 6.13
N VAL A 75 8.05 21.78 6.21
CA VAL A 75 8.52 20.79 7.18
C VAL A 75 9.65 21.38 8.00
N ARG A 76 9.66 21.08 9.29
CA ARG A 76 10.73 21.45 10.21
C ARG A 76 11.46 20.20 10.68
N GLY A 77 12.79 20.24 10.63
CA GLY A 77 13.66 19.18 11.13
C GLY A 77 14.94 19.72 11.72
N ARG A 78 15.83 18.82 12.16
CA ARG A 78 17.14 19.19 12.70
C ARG A 78 18.18 19.16 11.58
N ASN A 79 18.83 20.29 11.31
CA ASN A 79 19.94 20.33 10.38
C ASN A 79 21.12 19.50 10.93
N LEU A 80 21.68 18.61 10.13
CA LEU A 80 22.74 17.70 10.57
C LEU A 80 24.12 18.37 10.69
N ALA A 81 24.38 19.42 9.92
CA ALA A 81 25.65 20.14 9.97
C ALA A 81 25.70 21.11 11.15
N GLU A 82 24.63 21.89 11.35
CA GLU A 82 24.57 22.94 12.38
C GLU A 82 23.96 22.45 13.70
N GLY A 83 23.23 21.33 13.67
CA GLY A 83 22.58 20.75 14.85
C GLY A 83 21.31 21.48 15.32
N ILE A 84 20.90 22.55 14.64
CA ILE A 84 19.76 23.40 15.00
C ILE A 84 18.50 23.12 14.15
N PRO A 85 17.30 23.48 14.62
CA PRO A 85 16.07 23.34 13.83
C PRO A 85 16.07 24.25 12.59
N ARG A 86 15.68 23.69 11.43
CA ARG A 86 15.53 24.42 10.16
C ARG A 86 14.21 24.03 9.48
N SER A 87 13.55 25.01 8.86
CA SER A 87 12.39 24.80 7.98
C SER A 87 12.82 24.69 6.52
N PHE A 88 12.08 23.90 5.75
CA PHE A 88 12.21 23.73 4.32
C PHE A 88 10.87 23.30 3.73
N THR A 89 10.68 23.50 2.42
CA THR A 89 9.46 23.10 1.72
C THR A 89 9.75 21.82 0.96
N LEU A 90 8.86 20.83 1.08
CA LEU A 90 8.83 19.64 0.24
C LEU A 90 7.64 19.70 -0.70
N ASN A 91 7.79 19.10 -1.88
CA ASN A 91 6.69 18.92 -2.82
C ASN A 91 6.37 17.44 -3.10
N SER A 92 5.20 17.20 -3.68
CA SER A 92 4.69 15.84 -3.94
C SER A 92 5.53 15.02 -4.93
N ASN A 93 6.31 15.66 -5.81
CA ASN A 93 7.19 14.94 -6.75
C ASN A 93 8.41 14.36 -6.02
N GLU A 94 8.93 15.06 -5.02
CA GLU A 94 10.00 14.56 -4.16
C GLU A 94 9.55 13.35 -3.35
N ILE A 95 8.31 13.37 -2.84
CA ILE A 95 7.74 12.23 -2.12
C ILE A 95 7.47 11.07 -3.09
N LEU A 96 6.99 11.36 -4.30
CA LEU A 96 6.84 10.33 -5.34
C LEU A 96 8.19 9.64 -5.64
N GLU A 97 9.28 10.39 -5.72
CA GLU A 97 10.64 9.85 -5.90
C GLU A 97 11.06 9.00 -4.71
N ALA A 98 10.84 9.48 -3.49
CA ALA A 98 11.15 8.76 -2.26
C ALA A 98 10.44 7.40 -2.17
N LEU A 99 9.20 7.31 -2.66
CA LEU A 99 8.35 6.13 -2.54
C LEU A 99 8.56 5.09 -3.68
N GLN A 100 9.39 5.37 -4.69
CA GLN A 100 9.57 4.47 -5.84
C GLN A 100 10.02 3.06 -5.44
N GLU A 101 11.03 2.95 -4.57
CA GLU A 101 11.57 1.65 -4.15
C GLU A 101 10.51 0.78 -3.42
N PRO A 102 9.86 1.24 -2.33
CA PRO A 102 8.90 0.39 -1.64
C PRO A 102 7.67 0.09 -2.49
N LEU A 103 7.20 1.00 -3.34
CA LEU A 103 6.09 0.74 -4.26
C LEU A 103 6.46 -0.32 -5.31
N SER A 104 7.67 -0.27 -5.87
CA SER A 104 8.18 -1.28 -6.78
C SER A 104 8.25 -2.67 -6.12
N GLY A 105 8.66 -2.73 -4.85
CA GLY A 105 8.65 -3.97 -4.07
C GLY A 105 7.27 -4.59 -3.92
N ILE A 106 6.24 -3.78 -3.66
CA ILE A 106 4.85 -4.25 -3.61
C ILE A 106 4.37 -4.72 -4.98
N LEU A 107 4.63 -3.95 -6.05
CA LEU A 107 4.28 -4.33 -7.42
C LEU A 107 4.95 -5.64 -7.85
N GLY A 108 6.18 -5.89 -7.40
CA GLY A 108 6.87 -7.16 -7.59
C GLY A 108 6.10 -8.34 -7.00
N ALA A 109 5.55 -8.20 -5.79
CA ALA A 109 4.72 -9.23 -5.16
C ALA A 109 3.41 -9.47 -5.92
N VAL A 110 2.79 -8.41 -6.43
CA VAL A 110 1.58 -8.49 -7.27
C VAL A 110 1.86 -9.22 -8.57
N ARG A 111 2.95 -8.87 -9.28
CA ARG A 111 3.36 -9.54 -10.52
C ARG A 111 3.64 -11.03 -10.28
N ALA A 112 4.36 -11.36 -9.22
CA ALA A 112 4.63 -12.75 -8.85
C ALA A 112 3.34 -13.54 -8.58
N ALA A 113 2.34 -12.93 -7.94
CA ALA A 113 1.04 -13.58 -7.72
C ALA A 113 0.28 -13.82 -9.03
N LEU A 114 0.30 -12.85 -9.96
CA LEU A 114 -0.33 -12.99 -11.27
C LEU A 114 0.34 -14.10 -12.12
N GLU A 115 1.66 -14.24 -12.04
CA GLU A 115 2.42 -15.31 -12.72
C GLU A 115 2.10 -16.71 -12.18
N GLN A 116 1.75 -16.81 -10.89
CA GLN A 116 1.39 -18.08 -10.25
C GLN A 116 -0.11 -18.40 -10.32
N ALA A 117 -0.92 -17.50 -10.88
CA ALA A 117 -2.35 -17.71 -11.02
C ALA A 117 -2.63 -18.85 -12.02
N PRO A 118 -3.43 -19.88 -11.65
CA PRO A 118 -3.91 -20.87 -12.60
C PRO A 118 -4.62 -20.21 -13.78
N PRO A 119 -4.56 -20.79 -15.00
CA PRO A 119 -5.16 -20.18 -16.19
C PRO A 119 -6.65 -19.84 -16.04
N GLU A 120 -7.41 -20.67 -15.31
CA GLU A 120 -8.84 -20.41 -15.09
C GLU A 120 -9.06 -19.13 -14.27
N LEU A 121 -8.23 -18.89 -13.24
CA LEU A 121 -8.34 -17.71 -12.38
C LEU A 121 -7.69 -16.48 -12.99
N ALA A 122 -6.68 -16.64 -13.83
CA ALA A 122 -6.07 -15.53 -14.55
C ALA A 122 -7.09 -14.81 -15.44
N ALA A 123 -7.97 -15.55 -16.12
CA ALA A 123 -9.06 -14.98 -16.90
C ALA A 123 -10.05 -14.19 -16.03
N ASP A 124 -10.45 -14.75 -14.89
CA ASP A 124 -11.35 -14.08 -13.94
C ASP A 124 -10.73 -12.80 -13.36
N ILE A 125 -9.42 -12.81 -13.05
CA ILE A 125 -8.68 -11.64 -12.58
C ILE A 125 -8.55 -10.60 -13.70
N ALA A 126 -8.36 -11.02 -14.96
CA ALA A 126 -8.32 -10.10 -16.09
C ALA A 126 -9.65 -9.36 -16.30
N GLU A 127 -10.78 -10.04 -16.06
CA GLU A 127 -12.12 -9.44 -16.18
C GLU A 127 -12.49 -8.58 -14.97
N ARG A 128 -12.26 -9.08 -13.75
CA ARG A 128 -12.72 -8.42 -12.51
C ARG A 128 -11.72 -7.47 -11.89
N GLY A 129 -10.44 -7.64 -12.23
CA GLY A 129 -9.34 -6.87 -11.66
C GLY A 129 -8.94 -7.27 -10.25
N MET A 130 -8.35 -6.30 -9.55
CA MET A 130 -7.89 -6.44 -8.18
C MET A 130 -8.51 -5.39 -7.25
N VAL A 131 -8.65 -5.78 -5.99
CA VAL A 131 -9.12 -4.90 -4.92
C VAL A 131 -7.95 -4.54 -4.02
N LEU A 132 -7.70 -3.24 -3.82
CA LEU A 132 -6.76 -2.72 -2.83
C LEU A 132 -7.48 -2.42 -1.52
N THR A 133 -6.87 -2.79 -0.41
CA THR A 133 -7.36 -2.51 0.94
C THR A 133 -6.19 -2.21 1.89
N GLY A 134 -6.49 -1.86 3.14
CA GLY A 134 -5.51 -1.48 4.14
C GLY A 134 -5.20 0.02 4.12
N GLY A 135 -4.52 0.51 5.15
CA GLY A 135 -4.21 1.94 5.30
C GLY A 135 -3.32 2.48 4.18
N GLY A 136 -2.41 1.66 3.65
CA GLY A 136 -1.54 2.04 2.54
C GLY A 136 -2.26 2.22 1.20
N ALA A 137 -3.45 1.63 1.04
CA ALA A 137 -4.29 1.84 -0.14
C ALA A 137 -4.85 3.28 -0.23
N LEU A 138 -4.72 4.09 0.83
CA LEU A 138 -5.10 5.50 0.84
C LEU A 138 -4.03 6.43 0.25
N LEU A 139 -2.86 5.91 -0.12
CA LEU A 139 -1.84 6.70 -0.80
C LEU A 139 -2.40 7.19 -2.15
N ARG A 140 -2.35 8.49 -2.38
CA ARG A 140 -2.95 9.12 -3.55
C ARG A 140 -2.42 8.52 -4.86
N ASN A 141 -3.34 8.18 -5.77
CA ASN A 141 -3.07 7.56 -7.08
C ASN A 141 -2.38 6.18 -7.04
N ILE A 142 -2.47 5.44 -5.92
CA ILE A 142 -1.91 4.08 -5.84
C ILE A 142 -2.66 3.09 -6.74
N ASP A 143 -3.98 3.24 -6.85
CA ASP A 143 -4.81 2.54 -7.82
C ASP A 143 -4.32 2.76 -9.25
N ARG A 144 -4.05 4.02 -9.62
CA ARG A 144 -3.53 4.36 -10.95
C ARG A 144 -2.18 3.74 -11.21
N LEU A 145 -1.26 3.78 -10.25
CA LEU A 145 0.03 3.10 -10.36
C LEU A 145 -0.17 1.61 -10.68
N PHE A 146 -1.03 0.92 -9.91
CA PHE A 146 -1.26 -0.50 -10.10
C PHE A 146 -1.95 -0.80 -11.44
N MET A 147 -2.90 0.04 -11.89
CA MET A 147 -3.54 -0.12 -13.19
C MET A 147 -2.54 -0.02 -14.33
N GLU A 148 -1.69 1.01 -14.31
CA GLU A 148 -0.69 1.24 -15.37
C GLU A 148 0.37 0.12 -15.40
N GLU A 149 0.80 -0.36 -14.22
CA GLU A 149 1.86 -1.36 -14.12
C GLU A 149 1.36 -2.78 -14.44
N THR A 150 0.12 -3.10 -14.10
CA THR A 150 -0.43 -4.46 -14.26
C THR A 150 -1.33 -4.62 -15.49
N GLY A 151 -1.87 -3.52 -16.02
CA GLY A 151 -2.87 -3.54 -17.09
C GLY A 151 -4.25 -4.04 -16.64
N LEU A 152 -4.46 -4.24 -15.34
CA LEU A 152 -5.71 -4.72 -14.76
C LEU A 152 -6.52 -3.56 -14.18
N SER A 153 -7.84 -3.72 -14.11
CA SER A 153 -8.68 -2.79 -13.35
C SER A 153 -8.34 -2.90 -11.86
N VAL A 154 -8.32 -1.76 -11.18
CA VAL A 154 -8.01 -1.67 -9.74
C VAL A 154 -9.12 -0.90 -9.05
N ILE A 155 -9.63 -1.47 -7.95
CA ILE A 155 -10.65 -0.85 -7.12
C ILE A 155 -10.10 -0.73 -5.71
N ILE A 156 -10.15 0.47 -5.11
CA ILE A 156 -9.88 0.63 -3.68
C ILE A 156 -11.18 0.29 -2.94
N ALA A 157 -11.10 -0.56 -1.90
CA ALA A 157 -12.24 -0.88 -1.07
C ALA A 157 -12.84 0.37 -0.42
N ASP A 158 -14.17 0.41 -0.23
CA ASP A 158 -14.88 1.60 0.26
C ASP A 158 -14.38 2.09 1.64
N GLU A 159 -14.07 1.17 2.54
CA GLU A 159 -13.60 1.45 3.90
C GLU A 159 -12.30 0.66 4.19
N PRO A 160 -11.18 1.01 3.53
CA PRO A 160 -10.01 0.15 3.46
C PRO A 160 -9.33 -0.04 4.82
N LEU A 161 -9.47 0.93 5.73
CA LEU A 161 -8.96 0.87 7.10
C LEU A 161 -9.70 -0.14 8.00
N THR A 162 -10.95 -0.48 7.67
CA THR A 162 -11.79 -1.34 8.53
C THR A 162 -12.13 -2.67 7.89
N CYS A 163 -11.73 -2.91 6.63
CA CYS A 163 -11.99 -4.14 5.90
C CYS A 163 -11.65 -5.41 6.68
N VAL A 164 -10.46 -5.49 7.29
CA VAL A 164 -10.02 -6.67 8.05
C VAL A 164 -10.91 -6.92 9.26
N ALA A 165 -11.16 -5.89 10.07
CA ALA A 165 -12.00 -6.01 11.26
C ALA A 165 -13.45 -6.40 10.93
N ARG A 166 -14.02 -5.77 9.89
CA ARG A 166 -15.37 -6.07 9.40
C ARG A 166 -15.48 -7.47 8.82
N GLY A 167 -14.47 -7.90 8.04
CA GLY A 167 -14.40 -9.25 7.48
C GLY A 167 -14.33 -10.31 8.59
N GLY A 168 -13.49 -10.09 9.61
CA GLY A 168 -13.41 -10.95 10.78
C GLY A 168 -14.73 -11.04 11.57
N GLY A 169 -15.40 -9.90 11.77
CA GLY A 169 -16.73 -9.88 12.41
C GLY A 169 -17.77 -10.68 11.64
N LYS A 170 -17.86 -10.47 10.31
CA LYS A 170 -18.76 -11.26 9.44
C LYS A 170 -18.42 -12.75 9.45
N ALA A 171 -17.14 -13.11 9.45
CA ALA A 171 -16.73 -14.51 9.52
C ALA A 171 -17.20 -15.17 10.83
N LEU A 172 -17.14 -14.45 11.96
CA LEU A 172 -17.65 -14.94 13.24
C LEU A 172 -19.17 -15.17 13.20
N GLU A 173 -19.94 -14.24 12.64
CA GLU A 173 -21.39 -14.39 12.45
C GLU A 173 -21.74 -15.60 11.55
N MET A 174 -20.92 -15.87 10.53
CA MET A 174 -21.11 -17.04 9.65
C MET A 174 -20.81 -18.35 10.37
N VAL A 175 -19.80 -18.40 11.24
CA VAL A 175 -19.50 -19.57 12.07
C VAL A 175 -20.68 -19.89 13.00
N ASP A 176 -21.27 -18.87 13.61
CA ASP A 176 -22.45 -19.05 14.48
C ASP A 176 -23.66 -19.60 13.73
N THR A 177 -23.81 -19.26 12.44
CA THR A 177 -24.97 -19.61 11.61
C THR A 177 -24.83 -20.96 10.90
N VAL A 178 -23.65 -21.25 10.36
CA VAL A 178 -23.42 -22.38 9.42
C VAL A 178 -22.40 -23.39 9.97
N GLY A 179 -21.81 -23.14 11.16
CA GLY A 179 -20.72 -23.93 11.70
C GLY A 179 -19.38 -23.64 11.00
N MET A 180 -18.30 -24.32 11.39
CA MET A 180 -16.97 -24.13 10.79
C MET A 180 -16.78 -24.84 9.44
N ASP A 181 -17.78 -25.57 8.94
CA ASP A 181 -17.68 -26.43 7.75
C ASP A 181 -17.35 -25.65 6.45
N PHE A 182 -17.55 -24.32 6.42
CA PHE A 182 -17.17 -23.49 5.28
C PHE A 182 -15.67 -23.20 5.20
N LEU A 183 -14.92 -23.37 6.30
CA LEU A 183 -13.46 -23.18 6.35
C LEU A 183 -12.69 -24.46 6.03
N SER A 184 -13.34 -25.62 6.01
CA SER A 184 -12.72 -26.95 5.98
C SER A 184 -12.87 -27.70 4.65
N ARG A 185 -13.16 -27.02 3.54
CA ARG A 185 -13.16 -27.65 2.23
C ARG A 185 -11.78 -27.53 1.58
N GLU A 186 -10.95 -28.55 1.83
CA GLU A 186 -9.80 -28.95 0.99
C GLU A 186 -10.25 -29.29 -0.44
#